data_AF-A0A4Y7REK7-F1
#
_entry.id   AF-A0A4Y7REK7-F1
#
_cell.length_a   1.000
_cell.length_b   1.000
_cell.length_c   1.000
_cell.angle_alpha   90.00
_cell.angle_beta   90.00
_cell.angle_gamma   90.00
#
_symmetry.space_group_name_H-M   'P 1'
#
loop_
_entity.id
_entity.type
_entity.pdbx_description
1 polymer ?
#
loop_
_entity_poly.entity_id
_entity_poly.type
_entity_poly.pdbx_seq_one_letter_code
_entity_poly.pdbx_strand_id
1 'polypeptide(L)'
;MKRLLSVVLTICMMVTAMLTMTACSKNQSSSTPKTSDAKKKIGIVQIVEHPSLNTIRENIIKEMADKGFKDGENITIDYQNAQGDQTNLKTICQKFANSKYDLIIAIATPSAQTAAGETKDIPVLFSACTDPVGSGLVKSLDKPGGNVTGTSDAVSAEQIMKLAKRITPNIKTVGALYNSSETNSISVINELKEYAKNNGLTVVEATVTNSSEVQQATQSLAGKADAIFSPIDNTVASAMPVVAQVANKAKVPVYVGADSMVKDGGLATCGVNYTVLGKETGDMAIEILNGKKPGDMAVKRMNQMDIYLNKDTAQAIGITIPEDVLKEAAQVF
;
A
#
# COMPACT_ATOMS: atom_id res chain seq x y z
N MET A 1 -91.32 -26.57 -4.87
CA MET A 1 -91.91 -25.45 -5.64
C MET A 1 -91.45 -24.17 -4.95
N LYS A 2 -90.22 -23.71 -5.17
CA LYS A 2 -89.72 -22.93 -6.30
C LYS A 2 -90.51 -21.62 -6.50
N ARG A 3 -89.79 -20.50 -6.25
CA ARG A 3 -90.05 -19.11 -6.68
C ARG A 3 -91.15 -18.36 -5.94
N LEU A 4 -90.83 -17.79 -4.77
CA LEU A 4 -91.70 -16.79 -4.13
C LEU A 4 -90.99 -15.82 -3.17
N LEU A 5 -89.68 -15.58 -3.28
CA LEU A 5 -88.97 -14.71 -2.32
C LEU A 5 -87.89 -13.81 -2.94
N SER A 6 -88.10 -13.35 -4.16
CA SER A 6 -87.15 -12.45 -4.83
C SER A 6 -87.95 -11.57 -5.78
N VAL A 7 -87.74 -10.26 -5.70
CA VAL A 7 -88.40 -9.21 -6.50
C VAL A 7 -89.76 -8.77 -5.96
N VAL A 8 -89.78 -8.08 -4.81
CA VAL A 8 -90.48 -6.78 -4.54
C VAL A 8 -90.00 -6.32 -3.15
N LEU A 9 -88.72 -5.93 -3.03
CA LEU A 9 -88.20 -5.20 -1.88
C LEU A 9 -87.07 -4.28 -2.35
N THR A 10 -87.36 -3.55 -3.42
CA THR A 10 -86.49 -2.54 -3.99
C THR A 10 -87.36 -1.30 -4.14
N ILE A 11 -86.87 -0.16 -3.65
CA ILE A 11 -87.51 1.18 -3.67
C ILE A 11 -88.32 1.51 -2.39
N CYS A 12 -87.63 1.84 -1.28
CA CYS A 12 -87.98 2.90 -0.32
C CYS A 12 -87.06 2.93 0.94
N MET A 13 -85.74 2.90 0.75
CA MET A 13 -84.79 3.32 1.80
C MET A 13 -83.74 4.24 1.18
N MET A 14 -84.20 5.43 0.79
CA MET A 14 -83.34 6.59 0.55
C MET A 14 -83.71 7.67 1.57
N VAL A 15 -82.68 8.43 1.96
CA VAL A 15 -82.70 9.64 2.81
C VAL A 15 -82.44 9.40 4.31
N THR A 16 -81.22 8.98 4.62
CA THR A 16 -80.44 9.50 5.77
C THR A 16 -78.96 9.39 5.43
N ALA A 17 -78.49 10.35 4.62
CA ALA A 17 -77.06 10.55 4.35
C ALA A 17 -76.76 12.01 4.68
N MET A 18 -76.35 12.26 5.92
CA MET A 18 -75.76 13.54 6.31
C MET A 18 -74.86 13.37 7.54
N LEU A 19 -73.63 13.86 7.39
CA LEU A 19 -72.85 14.58 8.39
C LEU A 19 -72.28 13.75 9.56
N THR A 20 -70.99 13.42 9.45
CA THR A 20 -69.89 14.02 10.24
C THR A 20 -68.66 13.11 10.17
N MET A 21 -67.51 13.69 9.84
CA MET A 21 -66.13 13.35 10.25
C MET A 21 -65.18 14.03 9.26
N THR A 22 -65.14 15.36 9.34
CA THR A 22 -64.04 16.17 8.82
C THR A 22 -62.91 16.09 9.85
N ALA A 23 -62.02 15.11 9.70
CA ALA A 23 -60.77 15.05 10.45
C ALA A 23 -59.61 15.34 9.50
N CYS A 24 -58.87 16.41 9.82
CA CYS A 24 -57.81 16.99 9.03
C CYS A 24 -56.75 15.97 8.60
N SER A 25 -56.67 15.66 7.31
CA SER A 25 -55.45 15.13 6.70
C SER A 25 -54.46 16.30 6.56
N LYS A 26 -53.73 16.59 7.65
CA LYS A 26 -52.50 17.38 7.55
C LYS A 26 -51.50 16.49 6.83
N ASN A 27 -51.16 16.91 5.62
CA ASN A 27 -50.12 16.35 4.78
C ASN A 27 -48.77 16.53 5.50
N GLN A 28 -48.49 15.64 6.45
CA GLN A 28 -47.20 15.56 7.11
C GLN A 28 -46.36 14.64 6.25
N SER A 29 -45.56 15.25 5.38
CA SER A 29 -44.45 14.61 4.71
C SER A 29 -43.55 13.97 5.76
N SER A 30 -43.84 12.74 6.14
CA SER A 30 -42.89 11.87 6.80
C SER A 30 -41.89 11.44 5.74
N SER A 31 -40.96 12.34 5.41
CA SER A 31 -39.67 11.96 4.86
C SER A 31 -38.95 11.20 5.96
N THR A 32 -39.28 9.92 6.11
CA THR A 32 -38.36 8.97 6.73
C THR A 32 -37.08 9.07 5.90
N PRO A 33 -35.92 9.47 6.46
CA PRO A 33 -34.69 9.33 5.73
C PRO A 33 -34.55 7.83 5.45
N LYS A 34 -34.63 7.44 4.18
CA LYS A 34 -34.05 6.17 3.75
C LYS A 34 -32.52 6.35 3.82
N THR A 35 -31.97 6.42 5.02
CA THR A 35 -30.58 5.99 5.24
C THR A 35 -30.60 4.48 5.13
N SER A 36 -30.61 4.00 3.88
CA SER A 36 -29.89 2.79 3.58
C SER A 36 -28.43 3.12 3.90
N ASP A 37 -28.01 2.92 5.15
CA ASP A 37 -26.60 2.90 5.54
C ASP A 37 -25.97 1.66 4.89
N ALA A 38 -25.86 1.69 3.56
CA ALA A 38 -25.06 0.74 2.83
C ALA A 38 -23.64 0.93 3.35
N LYS A 39 -23.15 -0.08 4.09
CA LYS A 39 -21.81 -0.07 4.66
C LYS A 39 -20.81 0.29 3.58
N LYS A 40 -19.95 1.27 3.87
CA LYS A 40 -18.91 1.69 2.93
C LYS A 40 -18.01 0.50 2.61
N LYS A 41 -17.81 0.24 1.33
CA LYS A 41 -17.04 -0.93 0.86
C LYS A 41 -15.65 -0.49 0.43
N ILE A 42 -14.63 -1.04 1.07
CA ILE A 42 -13.22 -0.71 0.86
C ILE A 42 -12.52 -1.93 0.27
N GLY A 43 -11.85 -1.76 -0.86
CA GLY A 43 -11.03 -2.80 -1.47
C GLY A 43 -9.58 -2.54 -1.11
N ILE A 44 -8.92 -3.49 -0.43
CA ILE A 44 -7.49 -3.42 -0.20
C ILE A 44 -6.81 -4.40 -1.15
N VAL A 45 -5.97 -3.89 -2.05
CA VAL A 45 -5.17 -4.72 -2.96
C VAL A 45 -3.69 -4.58 -2.62
N GLN A 46 -3.01 -5.72 -2.51
CA GLN A 46 -1.58 -5.80 -2.22
C GLN A 46 -0.91 -6.71 -3.26
N ILE A 47 0.23 -6.29 -3.80
CA ILE A 47 0.94 -7.03 -4.85
C ILE A 47 1.42 -8.40 -4.36
N VAL A 48 2.05 -8.47 -3.19
CA VAL A 48 2.59 -9.71 -2.61
C VAL A 48 2.68 -9.57 -1.09
N GLU A 49 2.75 -10.67 -0.35
CA GLU A 49 3.04 -10.61 1.08
C GLU A 49 4.55 -10.54 1.34
N HIS A 50 4.96 -9.55 2.13
CA HIS A 50 6.23 -9.49 2.84
C HIS A 50 6.04 -8.60 4.08
N PRO A 51 6.95 -8.65 5.07
CA PRO A 51 6.70 -8.04 6.37
C PRO A 51 6.35 -6.54 6.34
N SER A 52 6.98 -5.73 5.48
CA SER A 52 6.63 -4.31 5.33
C SER A 52 5.16 -4.10 4.92
N LEU A 53 4.71 -4.71 3.81
CA LEU A 53 3.35 -4.47 3.31
C LEU A 53 2.29 -5.03 4.26
N ASN A 54 2.59 -6.14 4.93
CA ASN A 54 1.71 -6.70 5.95
C ASN A 54 1.56 -5.73 7.13
N THR A 55 2.67 -5.15 7.59
CA THR A 55 2.67 -4.12 8.64
C THR A 55 1.86 -2.90 8.23
N ILE A 56 2.00 -2.45 6.98
CA ILE A 56 1.20 -1.33 6.43
C ILE A 56 -0.29 -1.67 6.48
N ARG A 57 -0.70 -2.80 5.87
CA ARG A 57 -2.09 -3.26 5.82
C ARG A 57 -2.71 -3.33 7.21
N GLU A 58 -2.01 -3.97 8.14
CA GLU A 58 -2.49 -4.18 9.51
C GLU A 58 -2.66 -2.84 10.24
N ASN A 59 -1.72 -1.89 10.07
CA ASN A 59 -1.83 -0.59 10.69
C ASN A 59 -2.87 0.34 10.03
N ILE A 60 -3.12 0.20 8.74
CA ILE A 60 -4.26 0.87 8.08
C ILE A 60 -5.57 0.41 8.72
N ILE A 61 -5.79 -0.91 8.76
CA ILE A 61 -7.02 -1.50 9.32
C ILE A 61 -7.17 -1.13 10.79
N LYS A 62 -6.07 -1.22 11.55
CA LYS A 62 -6.07 -0.87 12.97
C LYS A 62 -6.41 0.61 13.21
N GLU A 63 -5.77 1.53 12.49
CA GLU A 63 -6.01 2.97 12.66
C GLU A 63 -7.46 3.33 12.31
N MET A 64 -7.99 2.74 11.23
CA MET A 64 -9.39 2.89 10.86
C MET A 64 -10.33 2.40 11.96
N ALA A 65 -10.06 1.21 12.52
CA ALA A 65 -10.86 0.63 13.60
C ALA A 65 -10.79 1.47 14.89
N ASP A 66 -9.60 1.95 15.27
CA ASP A 66 -9.38 2.81 16.43
C ASP A 66 -10.16 4.14 16.31
N LYS A 67 -10.38 4.62 15.08
CA LYS A 67 -11.16 5.82 14.76
C LYS A 67 -12.63 5.54 14.42
N GLY A 68 -13.11 4.33 14.68
CA GLY A 68 -14.52 3.96 14.60
C GLY A 68 -14.97 3.45 13.23
N PHE A 69 -14.06 3.24 12.26
CA PHE A 69 -14.34 2.57 10.98
C PHE A 69 -13.98 1.09 11.12
N LYS A 70 -14.94 0.28 11.56
CA LYS A 70 -14.74 -1.13 11.92
C LYS A 70 -15.35 -2.06 10.89
N ASP A 71 -14.52 -2.98 10.40
CA ASP A 71 -14.95 -4.02 9.46
C ASP A 71 -16.05 -4.92 10.05
N GLY A 72 -17.02 -5.29 9.23
CA GLY A 72 -18.20 -6.05 9.64
C GLY A 72 -19.25 -5.23 10.43
N GLU A 73 -18.90 -4.07 10.98
CA GLU A 73 -19.82 -3.18 11.69
C GLU A 73 -20.39 -2.10 10.76
N ASN A 74 -19.63 -1.04 10.48
CA ASN A 74 -20.06 0.12 9.67
C ASN A 74 -19.34 0.24 8.32
N ILE A 75 -18.26 -0.52 8.11
CA ILE A 75 -17.60 -0.67 6.82
C ILE A 75 -17.46 -2.16 6.46
N THR A 76 -17.06 -2.42 5.21
CA THR A 76 -16.64 -3.75 4.76
C THR A 76 -15.30 -3.66 4.07
N ILE A 77 -14.32 -4.42 4.55
CA ILE A 77 -12.98 -4.52 3.98
C ILE A 77 -12.88 -5.81 3.16
N ASP A 78 -12.62 -5.67 1.86
CA ASP A 78 -12.29 -6.79 0.97
C ASP A 78 -10.78 -6.74 0.66
N TYR A 79 -10.01 -7.55 1.39
CA TYR A 79 -8.58 -7.69 1.16
C TYR A 79 -8.30 -8.75 0.09
N GLN A 80 -7.45 -8.40 -0.87
CA GLN A 80 -7.01 -9.27 -1.96
C GLN A 80 -5.49 -9.17 -2.14
N ASN A 81 -4.83 -10.33 -2.24
CA ASN A 81 -3.41 -10.45 -2.50
C ASN A 81 -3.19 -10.97 -3.93
N ALA A 82 -2.38 -10.27 -4.72
CA ALA A 82 -2.05 -10.69 -6.08
C ALA A 82 -0.99 -11.80 -6.16
N GLN A 83 -0.32 -12.13 -5.04
CA GLN A 83 0.70 -13.19 -4.94
C GLN A 83 1.90 -12.98 -5.88
N GLY A 84 2.26 -11.71 -6.12
CA GLY A 84 3.32 -11.31 -7.03
C GLY A 84 2.95 -11.41 -8.52
N ASP A 85 1.72 -11.83 -8.84
CA ASP A 85 1.28 -12.05 -10.22
C ASP A 85 0.50 -10.85 -10.78
N GLN A 86 0.97 -10.30 -11.90
CA GLN A 86 0.36 -9.12 -12.53
C GLN A 86 -1.01 -9.42 -13.15
N THR A 87 -1.25 -10.65 -13.59
CA THR A 87 -2.56 -11.05 -14.16
C THR A 87 -3.62 -11.12 -13.08
N ASN A 88 -3.26 -11.70 -11.93
CA ASN A 88 -4.09 -11.73 -10.74
C ASN A 88 -4.34 -10.31 -10.21
N LEU A 89 -3.28 -9.48 -10.14
CA LEU A 89 -3.40 -8.08 -9.72
C LEU A 89 -4.43 -7.32 -10.57
N LYS A 90 -4.35 -7.48 -11.90
CA LYS A 90 -5.31 -6.88 -12.84
C LYS A 90 -6.73 -7.39 -12.61
N THR A 91 -6.91 -8.69 -12.43
CA THR A 91 -8.22 -9.30 -12.18
C THR A 91 -8.85 -8.76 -10.90
N ILE A 92 -8.07 -8.61 -9.83
CA ILE A 92 -8.49 -8.02 -8.56
C ILE A 92 -8.93 -6.56 -8.75
N CYS A 93 -8.12 -5.75 -9.43
CA CYS A 93 -8.43 -4.33 -9.65
C CYS A 93 -9.68 -4.15 -10.53
N GLN A 94 -9.87 -5.01 -11.54
CA GLN A 94 -11.08 -5.04 -12.37
C GLN A 94 -12.34 -5.40 -11.56
N LYS A 95 -12.24 -6.38 -10.66
CA LYS A 95 -13.33 -6.70 -9.72
C LYS A 95 -13.68 -5.46 -8.89
N PHE A 96 -12.69 -4.75 -8.36
CA PHE A 96 -12.92 -3.55 -7.56
C PHE A 96 -13.56 -2.42 -8.37
N ALA A 97 -13.06 -2.14 -9.58
CA ALA A 97 -13.61 -1.13 -10.47
C ALA A 97 -15.09 -1.38 -10.84
N ASN A 98 -15.46 -2.65 -11.07
CA ASN A 98 -16.80 -3.02 -11.53
C ASN A 98 -17.83 -3.20 -10.40
N SER A 99 -17.40 -3.29 -9.14
CA SER A 99 -18.26 -3.68 -8.02
C SER A 99 -18.60 -2.53 -7.06
N LYS A 100 -18.52 -1.28 -7.54
CA LYS A 100 -18.93 -0.06 -6.81
C LYS A 100 -18.32 0.06 -5.40
N TYR A 101 -17.00 -0.12 -5.28
CA TYR A 101 -16.30 0.20 -4.03
C TYR A 101 -16.31 1.72 -3.78
N ASP A 102 -16.33 2.11 -2.51
CA ASP A 102 -16.24 3.51 -2.09
C ASP A 102 -14.79 4.02 -2.05
N LEU A 103 -13.83 3.10 -1.87
CA LEU A 103 -12.40 3.37 -1.81
C LEU A 103 -11.61 2.11 -2.22
N ILE A 104 -10.56 2.29 -3.01
CA ILE A 104 -9.52 1.30 -3.24
C ILE A 104 -8.26 1.76 -2.52
N ILE A 105 -7.77 0.95 -1.57
CA ILE A 105 -6.46 1.14 -0.96
C ILE A 105 -5.49 0.20 -1.68
N ALA A 106 -4.51 0.79 -2.35
CA ALA A 106 -3.53 0.04 -3.15
C ALA A 106 -2.16 0.08 -2.47
N ILE A 107 -1.71 -1.06 -1.97
CA ILE A 107 -0.45 -1.18 -1.22
C ILE A 107 0.66 -1.58 -2.21
N ALA A 108 1.69 -0.72 -2.29
CA ALA A 108 2.79 -0.72 -3.26
C ALA A 108 2.46 -0.18 -4.66
N THR A 109 3.50 0.28 -5.35
CA THR A 109 3.43 0.93 -6.67
C THR A 109 2.72 0.10 -7.75
N PRO A 110 2.99 -1.21 -7.94
CA PRO A 110 2.29 -1.99 -8.96
C PRO A 110 0.77 -2.01 -8.72
N SER A 111 0.35 -2.21 -7.47
CA SER A 111 -1.07 -2.21 -7.10
C SER A 111 -1.72 -0.86 -7.35
N ALA A 112 -1.03 0.24 -7.04
CA ALA A 112 -1.54 1.58 -7.29
C ALA A 112 -1.67 1.87 -8.79
N GLN A 113 -0.68 1.47 -9.60
CA GLN A 113 -0.70 1.67 -11.05
C GLN A 113 -1.83 0.88 -11.70
N THR A 114 -2.01 -0.38 -11.30
CA THR A 114 -3.11 -1.20 -11.81
C THR A 114 -4.46 -0.64 -11.37
N ALA A 115 -4.65 -0.33 -10.08
CA ALA A 115 -5.92 0.24 -9.60
C ALA A 115 -6.28 1.56 -10.30
N ALA A 116 -5.32 2.48 -10.43
CA ALA A 116 -5.53 3.76 -11.14
C ALA A 116 -5.76 3.58 -12.65
N GLY A 117 -5.26 2.49 -13.24
CA GLY A 117 -5.52 2.11 -14.63
C GLY A 117 -6.95 1.61 -14.86
N GLU A 118 -7.52 0.89 -13.90
CA GLU A 118 -8.84 0.26 -14.03
C GLU A 118 -10.00 1.19 -13.63
N THR A 119 -9.76 2.30 -12.92
CA THR A 119 -10.82 3.26 -12.57
C THR A 119 -10.35 4.71 -12.48
N LYS A 120 -11.20 5.63 -12.97
CA LYS A 120 -11.07 7.09 -12.81
C LYS A 120 -12.12 7.70 -11.89
N ASP A 121 -13.10 6.89 -11.45
CA ASP A 121 -14.25 7.36 -10.68
C ASP A 121 -14.12 7.02 -9.19
N ILE A 122 -13.63 5.81 -8.88
CA ILE A 122 -13.44 5.37 -7.50
C ILE A 122 -12.16 5.99 -6.95
N PRO A 123 -12.17 6.58 -5.74
CA PRO A 123 -10.95 7.01 -5.06
C PRO A 123 -9.92 5.88 -4.96
N VAL A 124 -8.69 6.14 -5.39
CA VAL A 124 -7.55 5.24 -5.21
C VAL A 124 -6.59 5.91 -4.22
N LEU A 125 -6.46 5.32 -3.04
CA LEU A 125 -5.50 5.72 -2.03
C LEU A 125 -4.32 4.74 -2.06
N PHE A 126 -3.17 5.20 -2.52
CA PHE A 126 -1.99 4.35 -2.47
C PHE A 126 -1.26 4.43 -1.13
N SER A 127 -0.57 3.35 -0.78
CA SER A 127 0.29 3.28 0.40
C SER A 127 1.64 2.68 0.00
N ALA A 128 2.74 3.29 0.46
CA ALA A 128 4.11 2.89 0.09
C ALA A 128 4.35 2.90 -1.43
N CYS A 129 4.06 4.05 -2.07
CA CYS A 129 4.54 4.33 -3.43
C CYS A 129 5.79 5.21 -3.37
N THR A 130 6.91 4.67 -3.81
CA THR A 130 8.22 5.34 -3.72
C THR A 130 8.30 6.58 -4.61
N ASP A 131 7.84 6.50 -5.86
CA ASP A 131 7.89 7.62 -6.81
C ASP A 131 6.53 7.79 -7.51
N PRO A 132 5.51 8.35 -6.83
CA PRO A 132 4.17 8.41 -7.39
C PRO A 132 4.07 9.35 -8.61
N VAL A 133 5.00 10.30 -8.78
CA VAL A 133 5.06 11.15 -9.97
C VAL A 133 5.70 10.39 -11.13
N GLY A 134 6.87 9.79 -10.94
CA GLY A 134 7.57 9.00 -11.96
C GLY A 134 6.80 7.74 -12.38
N SER A 135 6.01 7.15 -11.48
CA SER A 135 5.10 6.05 -11.78
C SER A 135 3.79 6.49 -12.46
N GLY A 136 3.59 7.79 -12.70
CA GLY A 136 2.42 8.34 -13.40
C GLY A 136 1.11 8.29 -12.61
N LEU A 137 1.18 8.10 -11.28
CA LEU A 137 0.00 8.03 -10.41
C LEU A 137 -0.58 9.41 -10.15
N VAL A 138 0.27 10.42 -10.01
CA VAL A 138 -0.12 11.78 -9.62
C VAL A 138 0.64 12.83 -10.44
N LYS A 139 0.04 14.00 -10.67
CA LYS A 139 0.71 15.11 -11.38
C LYS A 139 1.81 15.76 -10.55
N SER A 140 1.59 15.87 -9.25
CA SER A 140 2.53 16.43 -8.27
C SER A 140 2.15 15.93 -6.88
N LEU A 141 3.07 16.03 -5.91
CA LEU A 141 2.77 15.63 -4.54
C LEU A 141 1.74 16.57 -3.88
N ASP A 142 1.86 17.89 -4.07
CA ASP A 142 0.97 18.86 -3.41
C ASP A 142 -0.44 18.90 -4.03
N LYS A 143 -0.52 18.64 -5.34
CA LYS A 143 -1.78 18.59 -6.10
C LYS A 143 -1.78 17.36 -6.98
N PRO A 144 -2.21 16.20 -6.46
CA PRO A 144 -2.19 14.97 -7.22
C PRO A 144 -3.03 15.03 -8.48
N GLY A 145 -4.20 15.67 -8.36
CA GLY A 145 -5.22 15.71 -9.39
C GLY A 145 -5.91 14.36 -9.59
N GLY A 146 -7.13 14.40 -10.15
CA GLY A 146 -7.91 13.19 -10.44
C GLY A 146 -8.41 12.48 -9.17
N ASN A 147 -8.43 11.15 -9.23
CA ASN A 147 -8.96 10.26 -8.19
C ASN A 147 -7.87 9.55 -7.37
N VAL A 148 -6.60 9.93 -7.50
CA VAL A 148 -5.46 9.22 -6.88
C VAL A 148 -4.73 10.13 -5.88
N THR A 149 -4.44 9.62 -4.68
CA THR A 149 -3.56 10.25 -3.68
C THR A 149 -2.98 9.16 -2.76
N GLY A 150 -2.15 9.49 -1.77
CA GLY A 150 -1.62 8.48 -0.87
C GLY A 150 -0.41 8.87 -0.03
N THR A 151 0.27 7.85 0.48
CA THR A 151 1.52 7.98 1.23
C THR A 151 2.71 7.43 0.44
N SER A 152 3.81 8.16 0.51
CA SER A 152 5.08 7.80 -0.14
C SER A 152 6.13 7.43 0.88
N ASP A 153 6.79 6.30 0.65
CA ASP A 153 7.92 5.78 1.43
C ASP A 153 9.27 6.07 0.79
N ALA A 154 9.35 7.12 -0.02
CA ALA A 154 10.55 7.48 -0.77
C ALA A 154 11.81 7.62 0.11
N VAL A 155 12.65 6.59 0.07
CA VAL A 155 14.00 6.57 0.64
C VAL A 155 15.02 6.70 -0.48
N SER A 156 15.98 7.62 -0.33
CA SER A 156 17.00 7.82 -1.35
C SER A 156 18.12 6.78 -1.25
N ALA A 157 18.58 6.30 -2.41
CA ALA A 157 19.78 5.46 -2.49
C ALA A 157 21.00 6.15 -1.87
N GLU A 158 21.11 7.48 -1.98
CA GLU A 158 22.22 8.25 -1.42
C GLU A 158 22.32 8.08 0.11
N GLN A 159 21.20 8.13 0.83
CA GLN A 159 21.21 8.03 2.30
C GLN A 159 21.66 6.65 2.77
N ILE A 160 21.14 5.60 2.14
CA ILE A 160 21.54 4.22 2.42
C ILE A 160 23.03 4.03 2.07
N MET A 161 23.50 4.59 0.94
CA MET A 161 24.89 4.44 0.53
C MET A 161 25.87 5.26 1.39
N LYS A 162 25.45 6.42 1.92
CA LYS A 162 26.24 7.15 2.93
C LYS A 162 26.42 6.32 4.20
N LEU A 163 25.35 5.68 4.68
CA LEU A 163 25.44 4.72 5.79
C LEU A 163 26.35 3.53 5.43
N ALA A 164 26.21 2.98 4.23
CA ALA A 164 27.06 1.88 3.75
C ALA A 164 28.54 2.25 3.73
N LYS A 165 28.92 3.47 3.35
CA LYS A 165 30.31 3.94 3.38
C LYS A 165 30.84 4.16 4.80
N ARG A 166 29.98 4.44 5.78
CA ARG A 166 30.38 4.49 7.21
C ARG A 166 30.71 3.10 7.75
N ILE A 167 29.87 2.10 7.44
CA ILE A 167 30.03 0.72 7.94
C ILE A 167 31.10 -0.05 7.15
N THR A 168 31.15 0.15 5.83
CA THR A 168 32.04 -0.54 4.89
C THR A 168 32.74 0.47 3.96
N PRO A 169 33.75 1.19 4.46
CA PRO A 169 34.38 2.30 3.74
C PRO A 169 35.13 1.90 2.46
N ASN A 170 35.46 0.61 2.32
CA ASN A 170 36.25 0.09 1.22
C ASN A 170 35.44 -0.35 -0.01
N ILE A 171 34.10 -0.26 0.02
CA ILE A 171 33.25 -0.56 -1.15
C ILE A 171 33.69 0.29 -2.35
N LYS A 172 33.90 -0.38 -3.49
CA LYS A 172 34.14 0.22 -4.82
C LYS A 172 33.09 -0.21 -5.84
N THR A 173 32.60 -1.45 -5.76
CA THR A 173 31.58 -1.99 -6.66
C THR A 173 30.33 -2.36 -5.87
N VAL A 174 29.19 -1.80 -6.29
CA VAL A 174 27.86 -2.08 -5.72
C VAL A 174 27.05 -2.93 -6.70
N GLY A 175 26.55 -4.06 -6.23
CA GLY A 175 25.63 -4.90 -6.97
C GLY A 175 24.20 -4.44 -6.77
N ALA A 176 23.53 -3.95 -7.81
CA ALA A 176 22.12 -3.56 -7.77
C ALA A 176 21.23 -4.77 -8.06
N LEU A 177 20.48 -5.23 -7.05
CA LEU A 177 19.52 -6.33 -7.14
C LEU A 177 18.09 -5.77 -7.10
N TYR A 178 17.33 -5.93 -8.19
CA TYR A 178 15.97 -5.37 -8.29
C TYR A 178 15.12 -6.04 -9.36
N ASN A 179 13.80 -5.86 -9.29
CA ASN A 179 12.87 -6.26 -10.32
C ASN A 179 12.78 -5.19 -11.43
N SER A 180 13.10 -5.58 -12.67
CA SER A 180 13.05 -4.67 -13.83
C SER A 180 11.64 -4.27 -14.25
N SER A 181 10.61 -4.87 -13.67
CA SER A 181 9.20 -4.55 -13.91
C SER A 181 8.64 -3.56 -12.88
N GLU A 182 9.40 -3.21 -11.85
CA GLU A 182 8.97 -2.32 -10.77
C GLU A 182 9.52 -0.90 -10.98
N THR A 183 8.65 0.04 -11.36
CA THR A 183 9.05 1.43 -11.63
C THR A 183 9.65 2.14 -10.41
N ASN A 184 9.18 1.80 -9.20
CA ASN A 184 9.77 2.22 -7.92
C ASN A 184 11.26 1.83 -7.84
N SER A 185 11.58 0.58 -8.14
CA SER A 185 12.94 0.07 -8.07
C SER A 185 13.84 0.74 -9.11
N ILE A 186 13.36 0.88 -10.36
CA ILE A 186 14.11 1.55 -11.43
C ILE A 186 14.47 3.00 -11.04
N SER A 187 13.53 3.74 -10.45
CA SER A 187 13.76 5.12 -10.01
C SER A 187 14.92 5.20 -8.99
N VAL A 188 14.90 4.36 -7.95
CA VAL A 188 15.95 4.33 -6.92
C VAL A 188 17.28 3.78 -7.45
N ILE A 189 17.27 2.83 -8.39
CA ILE A 189 18.51 2.34 -9.02
C ILE A 189 19.15 3.42 -9.89
N ASN A 190 18.37 4.30 -10.53
CA ASN A 190 18.92 5.44 -11.24
C ASN A 190 19.59 6.44 -10.27
N GLU A 191 18.99 6.70 -9.11
CA GLU A 191 19.64 7.48 -8.04
C GLU A 191 20.95 6.83 -7.57
N LEU A 192 20.96 5.49 -7.39
CA LEU A 192 22.17 4.75 -7.02
C LEU A 192 23.28 4.94 -8.06
N LYS A 193 22.94 4.85 -9.36
CA LYS A 193 23.90 5.04 -10.45
C LYS A 193 24.46 6.47 -10.46
N GLU A 194 23.62 7.48 -10.21
CA GLU A 194 24.05 8.87 -10.09
C GLU A 194 24.98 9.07 -8.88
N TYR A 195 24.57 8.57 -7.71
CA TYR A 195 25.41 8.59 -6.51
C TYR A 195 26.76 7.91 -6.77
N ALA A 196 26.75 6.74 -7.38
CA ALA A 196 27.94 5.97 -7.68
C ALA A 196 28.90 6.74 -8.60
N LYS A 197 28.38 7.33 -9.68
CA LYS A 197 29.16 8.19 -10.59
C LYS A 197 29.82 9.36 -9.84
N ASN A 198 29.10 10.01 -8.95
CA ASN A 198 29.59 11.17 -8.20
C ASN A 198 30.60 10.80 -7.09
N ASN A 199 30.65 9.53 -6.68
CA ASN A 199 31.49 9.05 -5.57
C ASN A 199 32.54 8.01 -5.99
N GLY A 200 32.78 7.86 -7.30
CA GLY A 200 33.79 6.93 -7.82
C GLY A 200 33.49 5.45 -7.54
N LEU A 201 32.20 5.09 -7.44
CA LEU A 201 31.74 3.70 -7.32
C LEU A 201 31.33 3.16 -8.69
N THR A 202 31.42 1.84 -8.85
CA THR A 202 30.89 1.10 -10.00
C THR A 202 29.58 0.43 -9.60
N VAL A 203 28.56 0.47 -10.47
CA VAL A 203 27.32 -0.29 -10.28
C VAL A 203 27.28 -1.44 -11.28
N VAL A 204 27.04 -2.65 -10.80
CA VAL A 204 26.74 -3.83 -11.62
C VAL A 204 25.34 -4.31 -11.31
N GLU A 205 24.54 -4.57 -12.33
CA GLU A 205 23.12 -4.88 -12.16
C GLU A 205 22.85 -6.38 -12.30
N ALA A 206 21.91 -6.88 -11.48
CA ALA A 206 21.24 -8.14 -11.72
C ALA A 206 19.74 -7.93 -11.53
N THR A 207 19.00 -8.03 -12.62
CA THR A 207 17.55 -7.86 -12.63
C THR A 207 16.84 -9.19 -12.46
N VAL A 208 15.69 -9.16 -11.81
CA VAL A 208 14.73 -10.26 -11.75
C VAL A 208 13.37 -9.80 -12.27
N THR A 209 12.46 -10.74 -12.49
CA THR A 209 11.04 -10.46 -12.76
C THR A 209 10.11 -11.11 -11.75
N ASN A 210 10.62 -12.07 -10.97
CA ASN A 210 9.90 -12.81 -9.94
C ASN A 210 10.86 -13.36 -8.87
N SER A 211 10.32 -13.86 -7.76
CA SER A 211 11.10 -14.30 -6.61
C SER A 211 11.97 -15.54 -6.87
N SER A 212 11.64 -16.38 -7.85
CA SER A 212 12.42 -17.59 -8.15
C SER A 212 13.80 -17.31 -8.73
N GLU A 213 13.96 -16.15 -9.37
CA GLU A 213 15.22 -15.72 -10.00
C GLU A 213 16.20 -15.08 -8.99
N VAL A 214 15.70 -14.67 -7.82
CA VAL A 214 16.44 -13.87 -6.82
C VAL A 214 17.70 -14.59 -6.34
N GLN A 215 17.65 -15.92 -6.17
CA GLN A 215 18.81 -16.69 -5.72
C GLN A 215 19.97 -16.57 -6.71
N GLN A 216 19.70 -16.82 -8.00
CA GLN A 216 20.71 -16.80 -9.06
C GLN A 216 21.24 -15.38 -9.30
N ALA A 217 20.35 -14.38 -9.27
CA ALA A 217 20.73 -12.98 -9.39
C ALA A 217 21.68 -12.57 -8.25
N THR A 218 21.35 -12.93 -7.00
CA THR A 218 22.21 -12.67 -5.83
C THR A 218 23.56 -13.36 -5.95
N GLN A 219 23.59 -14.63 -6.39
CA GLN A 219 24.84 -15.37 -6.61
C GLN A 219 25.73 -14.71 -7.66
N SER A 220 25.15 -14.21 -8.75
CA SER A 220 25.88 -13.49 -9.80
C SER A 220 26.55 -12.22 -9.28
N LEU A 221 25.84 -11.46 -8.42
CA LEU A 221 26.37 -10.23 -7.82
C LEU A 221 27.45 -10.52 -6.76
N ALA A 222 27.26 -11.56 -5.94
CA ALA A 222 28.19 -11.90 -4.86
C ALA A 222 29.61 -12.22 -5.35
N GLY A 223 29.77 -12.64 -6.61
CA GLY A 223 31.08 -12.84 -7.24
C GLY A 223 31.69 -11.61 -7.92
N LYS A 224 30.98 -10.47 -7.94
CA LYS A 224 31.34 -9.28 -8.75
C LYS A 224 31.30 -7.96 -7.98
N ALA A 225 30.67 -7.92 -6.81
CA ALA A 225 30.45 -6.70 -6.04
C ALA A 225 31.01 -6.80 -4.62
N ASP A 226 31.42 -5.67 -4.07
CA ASP A 226 31.89 -5.56 -2.68
C ASP A 226 30.72 -5.45 -1.69
N ALA A 227 29.56 -5.01 -2.19
CA ALA A 227 28.30 -4.92 -1.46
C ALA A 227 27.13 -5.07 -2.44
N ILE A 228 25.99 -5.56 -1.96
CA ILE A 228 24.73 -5.58 -2.70
C ILE A 228 23.84 -4.47 -2.15
N PHE A 229 23.15 -3.77 -3.04
CA PHE A 229 22.08 -2.84 -2.75
C PHE A 229 20.78 -3.36 -3.35
N SER A 230 19.71 -3.35 -2.56
CA SER A 230 18.35 -3.53 -3.08
C SER A 230 17.46 -2.40 -2.55
N PRO A 231 16.70 -1.72 -3.43
CA PRO A 231 15.78 -0.67 -3.01
C PRO A 231 14.55 -1.27 -2.29
N ILE A 232 13.50 -0.47 -2.10
CA ILE A 232 12.18 -0.96 -1.66
C ILE A 232 11.53 -1.70 -2.83
N ASP A 233 12.03 -2.91 -3.09
CA ASP A 233 11.61 -3.79 -4.17
C ASP A 233 10.75 -4.93 -3.62
N ASN A 234 9.51 -5.05 -4.07
CA ASN A 234 8.56 -6.01 -3.49
C ASN A 234 8.98 -7.45 -3.75
N THR A 235 9.59 -7.70 -4.91
CA THR A 235 10.05 -9.03 -5.32
C THR A 235 11.24 -9.48 -4.48
N VAL A 236 12.24 -8.61 -4.29
CA VAL A 236 13.41 -8.92 -3.45
C VAL A 236 13.02 -9.00 -1.98
N ALA A 237 12.16 -8.10 -1.49
CA ALA A 237 11.65 -8.14 -0.12
C ALA A 237 10.95 -9.47 0.20
N SER A 238 10.13 -9.99 -0.71
CA SER A 238 9.46 -11.29 -0.54
C SER A 238 10.42 -12.49 -0.52
N ALA A 239 11.64 -12.31 -1.02
CA ALA A 239 12.69 -13.33 -1.10
C ALA A 239 13.93 -12.99 -0.24
N MET A 240 13.83 -12.03 0.69
CA MET A 240 14.98 -11.50 1.42
C MET A 240 15.77 -12.57 2.21
N PRO A 241 15.15 -13.58 2.84
CA PRO A 241 15.89 -14.67 3.48
C PRO A 241 16.81 -15.44 2.52
N VAL A 242 16.41 -15.59 1.24
CA VAL A 242 17.23 -16.23 0.21
C VAL A 242 18.43 -15.36 -0.16
N VAL A 243 18.22 -14.04 -0.28
CA VAL A 243 19.29 -13.07 -0.50
C VAL A 243 20.31 -13.14 0.64
N ALA A 244 19.84 -13.09 1.89
CA ALA A 244 20.66 -13.16 3.08
C ALA A 244 21.48 -14.45 3.13
N GLN A 245 20.86 -15.62 2.86
CA GLN A 245 21.57 -16.90 2.83
C GLN A 245 22.73 -16.89 1.84
N VAL A 246 22.50 -16.41 0.61
CA VAL A 246 23.53 -16.37 -0.43
C VAL A 246 24.63 -15.36 -0.08
N ALA A 247 24.24 -14.14 0.31
CA ALA A 247 25.18 -13.06 0.60
C ALA A 247 26.02 -13.37 1.85
N ASN A 248 25.43 -13.96 2.90
CA ASN A 248 26.14 -14.36 4.11
C ASN A 248 27.18 -15.44 3.81
N LYS A 249 26.85 -16.43 2.98
CA LYS A 249 27.80 -17.47 2.54
C LYS A 249 28.98 -16.86 1.77
N ALA A 250 28.73 -15.81 0.99
CA ALA A 250 29.75 -15.09 0.25
C ALA A 250 30.47 -14.00 1.07
N LYS A 251 30.03 -13.74 2.31
CA LYS A 251 30.49 -12.62 3.16
C LYS A 251 30.34 -11.25 2.48
N VAL A 252 29.28 -11.06 1.71
CA VAL A 252 28.97 -9.80 1.03
C VAL A 252 27.88 -9.07 1.81
N PRO A 253 28.10 -7.81 2.25
CA PRO A 253 27.07 -7.02 2.91
C PRO A 253 25.94 -6.66 1.96
N VAL A 254 24.70 -6.70 2.46
CA VAL A 254 23.50 -6.30 1.71
C VAL A 254 22.86 -5.09 2.38
N TYR A 255 22.81 -3.97 1.68
CA TYR A 255 22.11 -2.76 2.08
C TYR A 255 20.75 -2.72 1.40
N VAL A 256 19.70 -2.42 2.16
CA VAL A 256 18.31 -2.64 1.73
C VAL A 256 17.46 -1.39 1.90
N GLY A 257 16.31 -1.31 1.23
CA GLY A 257 15.42 -0.14 1.29
C GLY A 257 14.50 -0.07 2.52
N ALA A 258 14.36 -1.17 3.27
CA ALA A 258 13.38 -1.29 4.34
C ALA A 258 13.96 -1.94 5.61
N ASP A 259 13.47 -1.50 6.76
CA ASP A 259 13.80 -2.04 8.10
C ASP A 259 13.52 -3.54 8.21
N SER A 260 12.39 -4.00 7.66
CA SER A 260 12.04 -5.40 7.70
C SER A 260 12.98 -6.27 6.87
N MET A 261 13.55 -5.73 5.78
CA MET A 261 14.56 -6.44 5.00
C MET A 261 15.88 -6.54 5.78
N VAL A 262 16.19 -5.58 6.65
CA VAL A 262 17.32 -5.68 7.59
C VAL A 262 17.06 -6.81 8.58
N LYS A 263 15.85 -6.86 9.17
CA LYS A 263 15.44 -7.95 10.06
C LYS A 263 15.54 -9.33 9.40
N ASP A 264 15.21 -9.43 8.11
CA ASP A 264 15.26 -10.67 7.32
C ASP A 264 16.66 -11.00 6.77
N GLY A 265 17.69 -10.26 7.20
CA GLY A 265 19.10 -10.61 6.99
C GLY A 265 19.90 -9.59 6.17
N GLY A 266 19.31 -8.47 5.76
CA GLY A 266 20.08 -7.31 5.30
C GLY A 266 20.95 -6.75 6.42
N LEU A 267 22.08 -6.12 6.08
CA LEU A 267 23.02 -5.58 7.05
C LEU A 267 22.50 -4.29 7.70
N ALA A 268 22.03 -3.34 6.88
CA ALA A 268 21.60 -2.04 7.37
C ALA A 268 20.70 -1.31 6.37
N THR A 269 19.91 -0.37 6.89
CA THR A 269 19.21 0.65 6.10
C THR A 269 19.10 1.97 6.86
N CYS A 270 18.80 3.03 6.12
CA CYS A 270 18.17 4.24 6.63
C CYS A 270 16.77 4.26 6.01
N GLY A 271 15.72 4.04 6.80
CA GLY A 271 14.41 3.70 6.27
C GLY A 271 13.24 4.33 7.04
N VAL A 272 12.06 4.27 6.44
CA VAL A 272 10.82 4.76 7.03
C VAL A 272 10.25 3.78 8.05
N ASN A 273 9.44 4.28 8.98
CA ASN A 273 8.65 3.43 9.87
C ASN A 273 7.29 3.09 9.22
N TYR A 274 7.14 1.84 8.77
CA TYR A 274 5.92 1.38 8.10
C TYR A 274 4.68 1.30 9.00
N THR A 275 4.85 1.25 10.33
CA THR A 275 3.73 1.39 11.28
C THR A 275 3.15 2.81 11.20
N VAL A 276 4.02 3.82 11.24
CA VAL A 276 3.59 5.23 11.13
C VAL A 276 2.99 5.50 9.75
N LEU A 277 3.60 4.98 8.68
CA LEU A 277 3.06 5.10 7.33
C LEU A 277 1.66 4.48 7.22
N GLY A 278 1.45 3.28 7.76
CA GLY A 278 0.15 2.62 7.71
C GLY A 278 -0.94 3.41 8.44
N LYS A 279 -0.62 4.00 9.60
CA LYS A 279 -1.55 4.89 10.32
C LYS A 279 -1.89 6.14 9.51
N GLU A 280 -0.88 6.77 8.92
CA GLU A 280 -1.08 7.95 8.08
C GLU A 280 -1.98 7.65 6.87
N THR A 281 -1.81 6.50 6.23
CA THR A 281 -2.73 6.04 5.19
C THR A 281 -4.14 5.78 5.72
N GLY A 282 -4.28 5.18 6.92
CA GLY A 282 -5.58 4.98 7.57
C GLY A 282 -6.33 6.30 7.80
N ASP A 283 -5.61 7.35 8.22
CA ASP A 283 -6.17 8.70 8.39
C ASP A 283 -6.66 9.29 7.07
N MET A 284 -5.85 9.18 6.03
CA MET A 284 -6.25 9.62 4.69
C MET A 284 -7.45 8.83 4.17
N ALA A 285 -7.56 7.53 4.45
CA ALA A 285 -8.72 6.72 4.07
C ALA A 285 -10.00 7.24 4.73
N ILE A 286 -9.94 7.57 6.03
CA ILE A 286 -11.07 8.15 6.77
C ILE A 286 -11.48 9.50 6.18
N GLU A 287 -10.52 10.38 5.86
CA GLU A 287 -10.81 11.67 5.23
C GLU A 287 -11.55 11.49 3.89
N ILE A 288 -11.12 10.53 3.06
CA ILE A 288 -11.76 10.22 1.78
C ILE A 288 -13.17 9.66 1.98
N LEU A 289 -13.35 8.71 2.91
CA LEU A 289 -14.66 8.13 3.22
C LEU A 289 -15.66 9.15 3.76
N ASN A 290 -15.15 10.22 4.41
CA ASN A 290 -15.93 11.38 4.84
C ASN A 290 -16.12 12.46 3.76
N GLY A 291 -15.71 12.19 2.51
CA GLY A 291 -16.03 13.01 1.35
C GLY A 291 -14.91 13.92 0.86
N LYS A 292 -13.70 13.85 1.42
CA LYS A 292 -12.55 14.58 0.89
C LYS A 292 -12.13 13.99 -0.46
N LYS A 293 -11.83 14.85 -1.43
CA LYS A 293 -11.49 14.44 -2.79
C LYS A 293 -9.99 14.13 -2.88
N PRO A 294 -9.59 12.95 -3.40
CA PRO A 294 -8.18 12.59 -3.56
C PRO A 294 -7.34 13.64 -4.31
N GLY A 295 -7.88 14.23 -5.39
CA GLY A 295 -7.17 15.22 -6.18
C GLY A 295 -6.79 16.51 -5.45
N ASP A 296 -7.46 16.81 -4.32
CA ASP A 296 -7.21 17.97 -3.46
C ASP A 296 -6.41 17.60 -2.19
N MET A 297 -6.05 16.33 -2.03
CA MET A 297 -5.27 15.82 -0.90
C MET A 297 -3.83 15.65 -1.32
N ALA A 298 -2.92 16.45 -0.76
CA ALA A 298 -1.49 16.27 -1.00
C ALA A 298 -1.04 14.86 -0.61
N VAL A 299 -0.15 14.27 -1.41
CA VAL A 299 0.57 13.04 -1.09
C VAL A 299 1.43 13.30 0.14
N LYS A 300 1.30 12.44 1.15
CA LYS A 300 2.12 12.54 2.36
C LYS A 300 3.40 11.74 2.18
N ARG A 301 4.53 12.43 2.13
CA ARG A 301 5.85 11.80 2.13
C ARG A 301 6.31 11.54 3.56
N MET A 302 6.76 10.32 3.84
CA MET A 302 7.41 10.01 5.11
C MET A 302 8.81 10.65 5.12
N ASN A 303 8.99 11.66 5.98
CA ASN A 303 10.25 12.41 6.06
C ASN A 303 11.17 11.96 7.20
N GLN A 304 10.61 11.30 8.22
CA GLN A 304 11.40 10.73 9.30
C GLN A 304 11.97 9.40 8.84
N MET A 305 13.29 9.31 8.87
CA MET A 305 14.03 8.09 8.57
C MET A 305 14.93 7.77 9.75
N ASP A 306 15.01 6.49 10.06
CA ASP A 306 15.79 5.97 11.16
C ASP A 306 16.83 4.96 10.65
N ILE A 307 17.92 4.78 11.39
CA ILE A 307 18.93 3.76 11.09
C ILE A 307 18.52 2.44 11.72
N TYR A 308 18.52 1.38 10.91
CA TYR A 308 18.26 0.01 11.34
C TYR A 308 19.46 -0.86 10.96
N LEU A 309 19.88 -1.71 11.90
CA LEU A 309 21.08 -2.53 11.77
C LEU A 309 20.78 -3.98 12.11
N ASN A 310 21.49 -4.92 11.50
CA ASN A 310 21.43 -6.34 11.86
C ASN A 310 22.80 -6.80 12.37
N LYS A 311 22.89 -7.06 13.67
CA LYS A 311 24.12 -7.48 14.33
C LYS A 311 24.47 -8.93 14.01
N ASP A 312 23.46 -9.79 13.89
CA ASP A 312 23.65 -11.20 13.52
C ASP A 312 24.22 -11.32 12.11
N THR A 313 23.69 -10.56 11.14
CA THR A 313 24.25 -10.46 9.79
C THR A 313 25.67 -9.92 9.82
N ALA A 314 25.92 -8.82 10.55
CA ALA A 314 27.26 -8.25 10.65
C ALA A 314 28.29 -9.28 11.17
N GLN A 315 27.92 -10.05 12.20
CA GLN A 315 28.76 -11.13 12.73
C GLN A 315 28.97 -12.25 11.69
N ALA A 316 27.91 -12.68 11.00
CA ALA A 316 27.99 -13.75 10.01
C ALA A 316 28.92 -13.43 8.84
N ILE A 317 28.99 -12.15 8.43
CA ILE A 317 29.85 -11.69 7.32
C ILE A 317 31.19 -11.10 7.78
N GLY A 318 31.44 -11.05 9.10
CA GLY A 318 32.69 -10.57 9.67
C GLY A 318 32.88 -9.05 9.62
N ILE A 319 31.79 -8.29 9.65
CA ILE A 319 31.81 -6.82 9.71
C ILE A 319 31.63 -6.35 11.15
N THR A 320 32.49 -5.43 11.56
CA THR A 320 32.32 -4.69 12.82
C THR A 320 31.57 -3.40 12.53
N ILE A 321 30.39 -3.23 13.11
CA ILE A 321 29.63 -1.98 12.98
C ILE A 321 30.32 -0.89 13.82
N PRO A 322 30.62 0.29 13.26
CA PRO A 322 31.19 1.40 14.02
C PRO A 322 30.30 1.85 15.19
N GLU A 323 30.93 2.25 16.30
CA GLU A 323 30.24 2.64 17.54
C GLU A 323 29.37 3.90 17.36
N ASP A 324 29.79 4.84 16.50
CA ASP A 324 28.98 6.03 16.16
C ASP A 324 27.69 5.64 15.44
N VAL A 325 27.76 4.66 14.52
CA VAL A 325 26.59 4.14 13.80
C VAL A 325 25.65 3.38 14.75
N LEU A 326 26.19 2.57 15.67
CA LEU A 326 25.38 1.85 16.67
C LEU A 326 24.59 2.81 17.57
N LYS A 327 25.18 3.95 17.96
CA LYS A 327 24.53 4.95 18.82
C LYS A 327 23.40 5.71 18.15
N GLU A 328 23.43 5.83 16.82
CA GLU A 328 22.39 6.48 16.03
C GLU A 328 21.25 5.52 15.64
N ALA A 329 21.43 4.21 15.83
CA ALA A 329 20.45 3.22 15.43
C ALA A 329 19.18 3.32 16.28
N ALA A 330 18.03 3.45 15.61
CA ALA A 330 16.75 3.33 16.29
C ALA A 330 16.47 1.89 16.71
N GLN A 331 16.97 0.92 15.93
CA GLN A 331 16.84 -0.49 16.24
C GLN A 331 18.02 -1.30 15.71
N VAL A 332 18.44 -2.27 16.53
CA VAL A 332 19.44 -3.29 16.19
C VAL A 332 18.77 -4.65 16.34
N PHE A 333 18.77 -5.42 15.25
CA PHE A 333 18.31 -6.81 15.21
C PHE A 333 19.44 -7.77 15.59
#